data_AF-A0A526YGF2-F1
#
_entry.id   AF-A0A526YGF2-F1
#
_cell.length_a   1.000
_cell.length_b   1.000
_cell.length_c   1.000
_cell.angle_alpha   90.00
_cell.angle_beta   90.00
_cell.angle_gamma   90.00
#
_symmetry.space_group_name_H-M   'P 1'
#
loop_
_entity.id
_entity.type
_entity.pdbx_description
1 polymer ?
#
loop_
_entity_poly.entity_id
_entity_poly.type
_entity_poly.pdbx_seq_one_letter_code
_entity_poly.pdbx_strand_id
1 'polypeptide(L)' 'MRRTIRTLALEDVKILVDWAAAEGWNPGLGDAVAFHAADPDGFIGAFVDGE' A
#
# COMPACT_ATOMS: atom_id res chain seq x y z
N MET A 1 -18.59 5.00 13.36
CA MET A 1 -17.57 4.79 12.32
C MET A 1 -16.68 3.66 12.75
N ARG A 2 -16.73 2.54 12.03
CA ARG A 2 -15.88 1.39 12.28
C ARG A 2 -14.47 1.74 11.80
N ARG A 3 -13.48 1.53 12.65
CA ARG A 3 -12.07 1.81 12.32
C ARG A 3 -11.27 0.54 12.52
N THR A 4 -10.46 0.18 11.54
CA THR A 4 -9.61 -1.01 11.61
C THR A 4 -8.24 -0.70 11.06
N ILE A 5 -7.21 -1.21 11.71
CA ILE A 5 -5.84 -1.20 11.19
C ILE A 5 -5.52 -2.65 10.81
N ARG A 6 -5.00 -2.87 9.60
CA ARG A 6 -4.58 -4.19 9.14
C ARG A 6 -3.34 -4.11 8.26
N THR A 7 -2.62 -5.22 8.18
CA THR A 7 -1.60 -5.44 7.15
C THR A 7 -2.23 -5.31 5.76
N LEU A 8 -1.50 -4.69 4.86
CA LEU A 8 -1.87 -4.49 3.47
C LEU A 8 -1.41 -5.67 2.61
N ALA A 9 -2.31 -6.16 1.76
CA ALA A 9 -1.94 -7.15 0.74
C ALA A 9 -1.20 -6.45 -0.42
N LEU A 10 -0.55 -7.22 -1.29
CA LEU A 10 0.13 -6.69 -2.48
C LEU A 10 -0.72 -5.71 -3.29
N GLU A 11 -2.02 -5.99 -3.47
CA GLU A 11 -2.92 -5.11 -4.22
C GLU A 11 -3.15 -3.76 -3.50
N ASP A 12 -3.18 -3.75 -2.17
CA ASP A 12 -3.25 -2.51 -1.39
C ASP A 12 -1.93 -1.72 -1.52
N VAL A 13 -0.77 -2.39 -1.54
CA VAL A 13 0.55 -1.75 -1.73
C VAL A 13 0.68 -1.13 -3.13
N LYS A 14 0.09 -1.75 -4.16
CA LYS A 14 0.03 -1.17 -5.52
C LYS A 14 -0.71 0.17 -5.52
N ILE A 15 -1.79 0.30 -4.75
CA ILE A 15 -2.51 1.58 -4.57
C ILE A 15 -1.59 2.64 -3.96
N LEU A 16 -0.80 2.29 -2.93
CA LEU A 16 0.16 3.24 -2.33
C LEU A 16 1.21 3.72 -3.35
N VAL A 17 1.70 2.81 -4.19
CA VAL A 17 2.66 3.15 -5.26
C VAL A 17 2.02 4.05 -6.32
N ASP A 18 0.76 3.79 -6.69
CA ASP A 18 0.01 4.66 -7.62
C ASP A 18 -0.20 6.07 -7.04
N TRP A 19 -0.46 6.19 -5.73
CA TRP A 19 -0.52 7.49 -5.06
C TRP A 19 0.83 8.21 -5.08
N ALA A 20 1.92 7.52 -4.76
CA ALA A 20 3.27 8.11 -4.84
C ALA A 20 3.59 8.58 -6.27
N ALA A 21 3.17 7.84 -7.30
CA ALA A 21 3.29 8.26 -8.69
C ALA A 21 2.47 9.52 -8.99
N ALA A 22 1.22 9.59 -8.53
CA ALA A 22 0.35 10.77 -8.67
C ALA A 22 0.91 12.00 -7.95
N GLU A 23 1.65 11.80 -6.86
CA GLU A 23 2.38 12.85 -6.13
C GLU A 23 3.70 13.26 -6.81
N GLY A 24 4.11 12.58 -7.89
CA GLY A 24 5.31 12.91 -8.66
C GLY A 24 6.61 12.31 -8.12
N TRP A 25 6.55 11.30 -7.25
CA TRP A 25 7.75 10.67 -6.67
C TRP A 25 8.50 9.76 -7.64
N ASN A 26 7.89 9.44 -8.80
CA ASN A 26 8.46 8.59 -9.86
C ASN A 26 8.86 7.17 -9.37
N PRO A 27 7.93 6.38 -8.82
CA PRO A 27 8.20 5.00 -8.42
C PRO A 27 8.44 4.09 -9.64
N GLY A 28 9.19 3.01 -9.41
CA GLY A 28 9.40 1.96 -10.41
C GLY A 28 8.16 1.09 -10.61
N LEU A 29 7.98 0.56 -11.82
CA LEU A 29 6.85 -0.31 -12.19
C LEU A 29 6.75 -1.59 -11.35
N GLY A 30 7.87 -2.03 -10.76
CA GLY A 30 7.96 -3.24 -9.93
C GLY A 30 8.01 -2.98 -8.43
N ASP A 31 7.94 -1.72 -7.99
CA ASP A 31 8.23 -1.35 -6.61
C ASP A 31 7.27 -2.01 -5.62
N ALA A 32 5.97 -2.05 -5.91
CA ALA A 32 4.99 -2.69 -5.03
C ALA A 32 5.30 -4.19 -4.81
N VAL A 33 5.71 -4.90 -5.87
CA VAL A 33 6.07 -6.33 -5.78
C VAL A 33 7.37 -6.50 -5.00
N ALA A 34 8.37 -5.66 -5.27
CA ALA A 34 9.65 -5.71 -4.57
C ALA A 34 9.50 -5.43 -3.07
N PHE A 35 8.71 -4.40 -2.71
CA PHE A 35 8.45 -4.03 -1.33
C PHE A 35 7.71 -5.12 -0.56
N HIS A 36 6.63 -5.66 -1.14
CA HIS A 36 5.86 -6.75 -0.51
C HIS A 36 6.67 -8.06 -0.43
N ALA A 37 7.56 -8.35 -1.39
CA ALA A 37 8.43 -9.52 -1.32
C ALA A 37 9.52 -9.40 -0.26
N ALA A 38 9.99 -8.18 0.01
CA ALA A 38 10.98 -7.92 1.06
C ALA A 38 10.38 -8.07 2.47
N ASP A 39 9.14 -7.61 2.66
CA ASP A 39 8.40 -7.78 3.91
C ASP A 39 6.87 -7.83 3.65
N PRO A 40 6.25 -9.02 3.64
CA PRO A 40 4.81 -9.17 3.45
C PRO A 40 3.95 -8.49 4.53
N ASP A 41 4.53 -8.21 5.70
CA ASP A 41 3.84 -7.57 6.83
C ASP A 41 4.27 -6.10 7.03
N GLY A 42 5.13 -5.57 6.14
CA GLY A 42 5.79 -4.28 6.30
C GLY A 42 4.92 -3.04 6.06
N PHE A 43 3.71 -3.21 5.51
CA PHE A 43 2.78 -2.12 5.21
C PHE A 43 1.47 -2.28 5.98
N ILE A 44 1.03 -1.19 6.60
CA ILE A 44 -0.23 -1.13 7.36
C ILE A 44 -1.15 -0.05 6.79
N GLY A 45 -2.45 -0.34 6.77
CA GLY A 45 -3.49 0.61 6.36
C GLY A 45 -4.48 0.85 7.49
N ALA A 46 -4.96 2.09 7.58
CA ALA A 46 -6.07 2.45 8.47
C ALA A 46 -7.33 2.64 7.62
N PHE A 47 -8.37 1.88 7.96
CA PHE A 47 -9.63 1.85 7.23
C PHE A 47 -10.74 2.51 8.05
N VAL A 48 -11.55 3.33 7.42
CA VAL A 48 -12.72 4.00 8.01
C VAL A 48 -13.96 3.55 7.25
N ASP A 49 -14.86 2.88 7.95
CA ASP A 49 -16.10 2.33 7.38
C ASP A 49 -15.88 1.38 6.18
N GLY A 50 -14.68 0.79 6.08
CA GLY A 50 -14.31 -0.21 5.08
C GLY A 50 -13.45 0.33 3.93
N GLU A 51 -13.19 1.64 3.92
CA GLU A 51 -12.33 2.34 2.95
C GLU A 51 -10.97 2.70 3.55
#